data_AF-A0A953Q024-F1
#
_entry.id   AF-A0A953Q024-F1
#
_cell.length_a   1.000
_cell.length_b   1.000
_cell.length_c   1.000
_cell.angle_alpha   90.00
_cell.angle_beta   90.00
_cell.angle_gamma   90.00
#
_symmetry.space_group_name_H-M   'P 1'
#
loop_
_entity.id
_entity.type
_entity.pdbx_description
1 polymer ?
#
loop_
_entity_poly.entity_id
_entity_poly.type
_entity_poly.pdbx_seq_one_letter_code
_entity_poly.pdbx_strand_id
1 'polypeptide(L)'
;MGKKWYNFILSVDQPAGSGSEQVPAPESAPPPKVPLSAAQTVAEIAAAAAVDPKFTTPVNNPSSFEEIYRAAEIPDASHGYTILKVSEMLQNEHIRSLAPTVKRSSILLALDAAGVKLQEVIEDAVRRDRALDTFERVQESALHELETRKAQDNRQIQAELDRLVAEHQARMQKNNDEVAKEKERFFGWRLKKQQEEQKIYEAVSYFVTENPITTSGHPTEPPPSTKPQGAKP
;
A
#
# COMPACT_ATOMS: atom_id res chain seq x y z
N MET A 1 -14.26 29.24 10.73
CA MET A 1 -15.31 30.23 10.37
C MET A 1 -15.52 30.20 8.86
N GLY A 2 -16.78 30.09 8.42
CA GLY A 2 -17.23 30.49 7.08
C GLY A 2 -17.03 29.45 5.95
N LYS A 3 -17.98 29.23 5.04
CA LYS A 3 -19.23 29.93 4.77
C LYS A 3 -20.25 28.96 4.14
N LYS A 4 -21.47 29.04 4.66
CA LYS A 4 -22.68 28.36 4.20
C LYS A 4 -22.98 28.80 2.77
N TRP A 5 -23.12 27.86 1.83
CA TRP A 5 -23.62 28.18 0.50
C TRP A 5 -25.14 28.31 0.56
N TYR A 6 -25.58 29.54 0.32
CA TYR A 6 -26.96 29.96 0.33
C TYR A 6 -27.72 29.35 -0.86
N ASN A 7 -28.91 28.83 -0.56
CA ASN A 7 -29.99 28.65 -1.51
C ASN A 7 -30.31 29.99 -2.18
N PHE A 8 -30.05 30.10 -3.48
CA PHE A 8 -30.52 31.20 -4.32
C PHE A 8 -31.68 30.68 -5.16
N ILE A 9 -32.89 30.72 -4.59
CA ILE A 9 -34.12 30.55 -5.36
C ILE A 9 -34.41 31.89 -6.01
N LEU A 10 -34.30 31.92 -7.34
CA LEU A 10 -34.82 32.97 -8.20
C LEU A 10 -36.35 32.99 -8.08
N SER A 11 -36.88 33.85 -7.22
CA SER A 11 -38.26 34.33 -7.34
C SER A 11 -38.32 35.28 -8.52
N VAL A 12 -38.97 34.88 -9.60
CA VAL A 12 -39.45 35.81 -10.62
C VAL A 12 -40.84 36.26 -10.19
N ASP A 13 -40.87 37.52 -9.77
CA ASP A 13 -42.05 38.34 -9.54
C ASP A 13 -42.78 38.59 -10.87
N GLN A 14 -44.11 38.42 -10.89
CA GLN A 14 -44.99 38.81 -12.00
C GLN A 14 -46.13 39.65 -11.39
N PRO A 15 -46.42 40.86 -11.92
CA PRO A 15 -47.08 41.89 -11.14
C PRO A 15 -48.62 41.83 -11.18
N ALA A 16 -49.17 42.31 -10.06
CA ALA A 16 -50.44 42.99 -9.84
C ALA A 16 -51.50 42.97 -10.95
N GLY A 17 -52.59 42.24 -10.69
CA GLY A 17 -53.91 42.44 -11.28
C GLY A 17 -54.97 42.41 -10.18
N SER A 18 -55.69 43.52 -10.03
CA SER A 18 -56.78 43.79 -9.09
C SER A 18 -57.98 42.86 -9.21
N GLY A 19 -58.61 42.53 -8.08
CA GLY A 19 -59.99 42.03 -8.06
C GLY A 19 -60.33 41.20 -6.83
N SER A 20 -60.96 41.84 -5.84
CA SER A 20 -61.62 41.19 -4.72
C SER A 20 -62.92 40.55 -5.17
N GLU A 21 -63.02 39.21 -5.13
CA GLU A 21 -64.31 38.54 -4.96
C GLU A 21 -64.15 37.12 -4.41
N GLN A 22 -64.94 36.84 -3.38
CA GLN A 22 -64.88 35.69 -2.51
C GLN A 22 -66.15 34.87 -2.75
N VAL A 23 -66.05 33.69 -3.38
CA VAL A 23 -67.16 32.74 -3.60
C VAL A 23 -66.57 31.29 -3.57
N PRO A 24 -67.30 30.27 -3.03
CA PRO A 24 -66.70 29.20 -2.23
C PRO A 24 -66.24 27.96 -3.02
N ALA A 25 -65.53 27.10 -2.30
CA ALA A 25 -64.91 25.84 -2.75
C ALA A 25 -65.83 24.92 -3.55
N PRO A 26 -65.24 24.19 -4.52
CA PRO A 26 -65.60 22.80 -4.75
C PRO A 26 -64.38 21.88 -4.60
N GLU A 27 -64.60 20.82 -3.83
CA GLU A 27 -64.19 19.44 -4.09
C GLU A 27 -62.72 19.17 -4.44
N SER A 28 -62.02 18.64 -3.45
CA SER A 28 -60.67 18.08 -3.52
C SER A 28 -60.53 17.01 -4.61
N ALA A 29 -60.07 17.41 -5.79
CA ALA A 29 -59.41 16.51 -6.71
C ALA A 29 -58.01 16.16 -6.16
N PRO A 30 -57.59 14.88 -6.17
CA PRO A 30 -56.24 14.51 -5.76
C PRO A 30 -55.21 15.20 -6.68
N PRO A 31 -54.07 15.68 -6.14
CA PRO A 31 -53.07 16.37 -6.94
C PRO A 31 -52.55 15.44 -8.07
N PRO A 32 -52.23 15.99 -9.25
CA PRO A 32 -51.69 15.19 -10.34
C PRO A 32 -50.37 14.57 -9.89
N LYS A 33 -50.25 13.25 -10.11
CA LYS A 33 -49.00 12.51 -9.88
C LYS A 33 -47.90 13.20 -10.69
N VAL A 34 -46.99 13.87 -10.00
CA VAL A 34 -45.79 14.45 -10.61
C VAL A 34 -45.09 13.30 -11.34
N PRO A 35 -44.80 13.39 -12.65
CA PRO A 35 -44.11 12.32 -13.34
C PRO A 35 -42.74 12.16 -12.68
N LEU A 36 -42.45 10.96 -12.18
CA LEU A 36 -41.16 10.61 -11.60
C LEU A 36 -40.05 11.00 -12.60
N SER A 37 -39.00 11.64 -12.09
CA SER A 37 -37.81 11.90 -12.89
C SER A 37 -37.20 10.57 -13.34
N ALA A 38 -36.61 10.51 -14.53
CA ALA A 38 -35.93 9.31 -15.02
C ALA A 38 -34.90 8.77 -14.02
N ALA A 39 -34.24 9.67 -13.26
CA ALA A 39 -33.32 9.29 -12.19
C ALA A 39 -34.03 8.60 -11.00
N GLN A 40 -35.24 9.03 -10.64
CA GLN A 40 -36.03 8.41 -9.57
C GLN A 40 -36.52 7.03 -10.00
N THR A 41 -36.94 6.87 -11.25
CA THR A 41 -37.29 5.56 -11.81
C THR A 41 -36.09 4.63 -11.76
N VAL A 42 -34.92 5.05 -12.28
CA VAL A 42 -33.70 4.22 -12.21
C VAL A 42 -33.33 3.84 -10.77
N ALA A 43 -33.48 4.77 -9.81
CA ALA A 43 -33.23 4.48 -8.40
C ALA A 43 -34.19 3.43 -7.82
N GLU A 44 -35.48 3.47 -8.19
CA GLU A 44 -36.48 2.48 -7.77
C GLU A 44 -36.21 1.11 -8.39
N ILE A 45 -35.79 1.07 -9.66
CA ILE A 45 -35.35 -0.14 -10.35
C ILE A 45 -34.13 -0.75 -9.66
N ALA A 46 -33.15 0.09 -9.32
CA ALA A 46 -31.95 -0.34 -8.61
C ALA A 46 -32.29 -0.88 -7.21
N ALA A 47 -33.24 -0.26 -6.51
CA ALA A 47 -33.72 -0.74 -5.22
C ALA A 47 -34.49 -2.06 -5.33
N ALA A 48 -35.28 -2.27 -6.39
CA ALA A 48 -35.98 -3.53 -6.64
C ALA A 48 -35.02 -4.68 -7.00
N ALA A 49 -33.92 -4.38 -7.68
CA ALA A 49 -32.86 -5.33 -8.04
C ALA A 49 -31.79 -5.53 -6.93
N ALA A 50 -32.09 -5.18 -5.66
CA ALA A 50 -31.15 -5.11 -4.53
C ALA A 50 -30.64 -6.45 -3.97
N VAL A 51 -30.34 -7.41 -4.83
CA VAL A 51 -29.48 -8.54 -4.45
C VAL A 51 -28.05 -8.15 -4.81
N ASP A 52 -27.23 -7.89 -3.80
CA ASP A 52 -25.80 -7.68 -4.02
C ASP A 52 -25.19 -8.94 -4.66
N PRO A 53 -24.46 -8.81 -5.78
CA PRO A 53 -23.87 -9.95 -6.45
C PRO A 53 -22.86 -10.64 -5.53
N LYS A 54 -22.97 -11.97 -5.40
CA LYS A 54 -22.01 -12.76 -4.63
C LYS A 54 -20.96 -13.32 -5.57
N PHE A 55 -19.71 -12.93 -5.34
CA PHE A 55 -18.56 -13.54 -6.01
C PHE A 55 -18.22 -14.86 -5.31
N THR A 56 -18.85 -15.95 -5.76
CA THR A 56 -18.60 -17.29 -5.20
C THR A 56 -17.27 -17.88 -5.69
N THR A 57 -16.79 -17.43 -6.86
CA THR A 57 -15.53 -17.88 -7.45
C THR A 57 -14.49 -16.77 -7.35
N PRO A 58 -13.27 -17.03 -6.84
CA PRO A 58 -12.20 -16.04 -6.83
C PRO A 58 -11.79 -15.70 -8.26
N VAL A 59 -11.95 -14.44 -8.67
CA VAL A 59 -11.49 -13.95 -9.97
C VAL A 59 -10.16 -13.24 -9.77
N ASN A 60 -9.08 -14.01 -9.80
CA ASN A 60 -7.73 -13.45 -9.75
C ASN A 60 -7.27 -13.10 -11.17
N ASN A 61 -7.09 -11.80 -11.41
CA ASN A 61 -6.62 -11.24 -12.67
C ASN A 61 -7.49 -11.62 -13.88
N PRO A 62 -8.73 -11.11 -13.96
CA PRO A 62 -9.62 -11.45 -15.06
C PRO A 62 -9.02 -11.04 -16.40
N SER A 63 -9.09 -11.93 -17.39
CA SER A 63 -8.68 -11.62 -18.76
C SER A 63 -9.71 -10.76 -19.50
N SER A 64 -10.94 -10.71 -18.96
CA SER A 64 -12.07 -9.94 -19.51
C SER A 64 -13.14 -9.61 -18.46
N PHE A 65 -13.97 -8.60 -18.72
CA PHE A 65 -15.12 -8.26 -17.86
C PHE A 65 -16.21 -9.34 -17.84
N GLU A 66 -16.28 -10.18 -18.88
CA GLU A 66 -17.23 -11.29 -18.95
C GLU A 66 -16.98 -12.31 -17.83
N GLU A 67 -15.72 -12.56 -17.48
CA GLU A 67 -15.35 -13.41 -16.35
C GLU A 67 -15.86 -12.85 -15.02
N ILE A 68 -15.81 -11.52 -14.85
CA ILE A 68 -16.32 -10.83 -13.66
C ILE A 68 -17.84 -10.98 -13.59
N TYR A 69 -18.56 -10.76 -14.70
CA TYR A 69 -20.02 -10.89 -14.74
C TYR A 69 -20.49 -12.33 -14.52
N ARG A 70 -19.77 -13.31 -15.07
CA ARG A 70 -20.05 -14.73 -14.86
C ARG A 70 -19.78 -15.14 -13.41
N ALA A 71 -18.71 -14.65 -12.80
CA ALA A 71 -18.39 -14.92 -11.40
C ALA A 71 -19.36 -14.23 -10.42
N ALA A 72 -19.96 -13.11 -10.84
CA ALA A 72 -21.04 -12.44 -10.14
C ALA A 72 -22.42 -13.10 -10.37
N GLU A 73 -22.47 -14.22 -11.11
CA GLU A 73 -23.69 -14.97 -11.42
C GLU A 73 -24.79 -14.10 -12.05
N ILE A 74 -24.41 -13.09 -12.84
CA ILE A 74 -25.39 -12.26 -13.55
C ILE A 74 -26.06 -13.14 -14.63
N PRO A 75 -27.39 -13.31 -14.59
CA PRO A 75 -28.07 -14.13 -15.58
C PRO A 75 -28.01 -13.47 -16.95
N ASP A 76 -27.76 -14.27 -17.98
CA ASP A 76 -27.85 -13.80 -19.36
C ASP A 76 -29.30 -13.43 -19.70
N ALA A 77 -29.46 -12.28 -20.35
CA ALA A 77 -30.77 -11.82 -20.79
C ALA A 77 -31.37 -12.83 -21.78
N SER A 78 -32.52 -13.42 -21.46
CA SER A 78 -33.18 -14.44 -22.28
C SER A 78 -33.55 -13.95 -23.69
N HIS A 79 -33.73 -12.65 -23.85
CA HIS A 79 -34.01 -11.96 -25.10
C HIS A 79 -32.76 -11.52 -25.87
N GLY A 80 -31.55 -11.71 -25.33
CA GLY A 80 -30.27 -11.36 -25.98
C GLY A 80 -29.94 -9.87 -26.05
N TYR A 81 -30.80 -8.99 -25.51
CA TYR A 81 -30.56 -7.54 -25.43
C TYR A 81 -30.10 -7.15 -24.04
N THR A 82 -28.78 -7.15 -23.82
CA THR A 82 -28.13 -6.61 -22.61
C THR A 82 -27.80 -5.12 -22.79
N ILE A 83 -27.40 -4.44 -21.71
CA ILE A 83 -26.88 -3.07 -21.81
C ILE A 83 -25.67 -2.96 -22.76
N LEU A 84 -24.87 -4.03 -22.84
CA LEU A 84 -23.71 -4.10 -23.74
C LEU A 84 -24.15 -4.17 -25.20
N LYS A 85 -25.28 -4.82 -25.49
CA LYS A 85 -25.85 -4.81 -26.84
C LYS A 85 -26.34 -3.41 -27.22
N VAL A 86 -26.97 -2.71 -26.29
CA VAL A 86 -27.41 -1.33 -26.50
C VAL A 86 -26.23 -0.38 -26.68
N SER A 87 -25.13 -0.57 -25.94
CA SER A 87 -23.91 0.22 -26.14
C SER A 87 -23.29 -0.03 -27.52
N GLU A 88 -23.26 -1.29 -27.99
CA GLU A 88 -22.84 -1.64 -29.35
C GLU A 88 -23.72 -0.96 -30.41
N MET A 89 -25.04 -0.99 -30.25
CA MET A 89 -25.99 -0.34 -31.16
C MET A 89 -25.75 1.18 -31.23
N LEU A 90 -25.47 1.82 -30.10
CA LEU A 90 -25.15 3.25 -30.04
C LEU A 90 -23.83 3.60 -30.75
N GLN A 91 -22.90 2.64 -30.85
CA GLN A 91 -21.62 2.79 -31.55
C GLN A 91 -21.69 2.41 -33.04
N ASN A 92 -22.81 1.82 -33.50
CA ASN A 92 -22.99 1.46 -34.89
C ASN A 92 -22.89 2.70 -35.80
N GLU A 93 -22.31 2.54 -36.99
CA GLU A 93 -22.07 3.61 -37.95
C GLU A 93 -23.31 4.47 -38.23
N HIS A 94 -24.48 3.83 -38.33
CA HIS A 94 -25.74 4.50 -38.67
C HIS A 94 -26.35 5.30 -37.50
N ILE A 95 -25.93 5.03 -36.26
CA ILE A 95 -26.51 5.64 -35.05
C ILE A 95 -25.51 6.60 -34.38
N ARG A 96 -24.21 6.31 -34.42
CA ARG A 96 -23.18 7.02 -33.66
C ARG A 96 -23.07 8.51 -33.97
N SER A 97 -23.34 8.92 -35.21
CA SER A 97 -23.26 10.32 -35.65
C SER A 97 -24.56 11.11 -35.45
N LEU A 98 -25.65 10.45 -35.07
CA LEU A 98 -26.96 11.08 -34.89
C LEU A 98 -27.02 11.95 -33.63
N ALA A 99 -27.96 12.89 -33.61
CA ALA A 99 -28.24 13.71 -32.43
C ALA A 99 -28.74 12.84 -31.25
N PRO A 100 -28.48 13.23 -29.98
CA PRO A 100 -28.83 12.41 -28.80
C PRO A 100 -30.31 12.02 -28.71
N THR A 101 -31.20 12.93 -29.10
CA THR A 101 -32.65 12.67 -29.14
C THR A 101 -33.02 11.62 -30.17
N VAL A 102 -32.41 11.67 -31.36
CA VAL A 102 -32.61 10.69 -32.43
C VAL A 102 -32.03 9.34 -32.03
N LYS A 103 -30.83 9.29 -31.44
CA LYS A 103 -30.23 8.07 -30.87
C LYS A 103 -31.20 7.39 -29.89
N ARG A 104 -31.73 8.16 -28.94
CA ARG A 104 -32.71 7.66 -27.96
C ARG A 104 -33.93 7.06 -28.66
N SER A 105 -34.56 7.80 -29.58
CA SER A 105 -35.75 7.32 -30.28
C SER A 105 -35.48 6.10 -31.14
N SER A 106 -34.35 6.04 -31.84
CA SER A 106 -33.95 4.89 -32.65
C SER A 106 -33.72 3.63 -31.81
N ILE A 107 -33.07 3.75 -30.64
CA ILE A 107 -32.87 2.63 -29.72
C ILE A 107 -34.19 2.17 -29.11
N LEU A 108 -35.04 3.10 -28.65
CA LEU A 108 -36.35 2.74 -28.09
C LEU A 108 -37.23 2.01 -29.11
N LEU A 109 -37.22 2.45 -30.37
CA LEU A 109 -37.91 1.78 -31.46
C LEU A 109 -37.37 0.38 -31.70
N ALA A 110 -36.04 0.21 -31.70
CA ALA A 110 -35.42 -1.10 -31.89
C ALA A 110 -35.73 -2.07 -30.74
N LEU A 111 -35.75 -1.58 -29.49
CA LEU A 111 -36.13 -2.38 -28.32
C LEU A 111 -37.61 -2.78 -28.37
N ASP A 112 -38.50 -1.85 -28.75
CA ASP A 112 -39.93 -2.12 -28.91
C ASP A 112 -40.19 -3.16 -30.02
N ALA A 113 -39.50 -3.03 -31.16
CA ALA A 113 -39.56 -4.00 -32.25
C ALA A 113 -39.04 -5.40 -31.86
N ALA A 114 -38.10 -5.46 -30.92
CA ALA A 114 -37.60 -6.71 -30.35
C ALA A 114 -38.46 -7.24 -29.18
N GLY A 115 -39.49 -6.51 -28.75
CA GLY A 115 -40.34 -6.86 -27.61
C GLY A 115 -39.65 -6.75 -26.26
N VAL A 116 -38.54 -6.00 -26.16
CA VAL A 116 -37.74 -5.87 -24.94
C VAL A 116 -38.14 -4.62 -24.18
N LYS A 117 -38.41 -4.75 -22.87
CA LYS A 117 -38.74 -3.59 -22.05
C LYS A 117 -37.48 -2.82 -21.69
N LEU A 118 -37.52 -1.49 -21.82
CA LEU A 118 -36.43 -0.61 -21.39
C LEU A 118 -36.03 -0.86 -19.91
N GLN A 119 -37.03 -1.16 -19.09
CA GLN A 119 -36.87 -1.57 -17.69
C GLN A 119 -35.85 -2.70 -17.52
N GLU A 120 -35.96 -3.78 -18.31
CA GLU A 120 -35.11 -4.97 -18.21
C GLU A 120 -33.64 -4.64 -18.57
N VAL A 121 -33.45 -3.75 -19.56
CA VAL A 121 -32.11 -3.25 -19.93
C VAL A 121 -31.50 -2.40 -18.82
N ILE A 122 -32.31 -1.55 -18.16
CA ILE A 122 -31.84 -0.74 -17.03
C ILE A 122 -31.47 -1.65 -15.84
N GLU A 123 -32.27 -2.69 -15.56
CA GLU A 123 -31.96 -3.66 -14.52
C GLU A 123 -30.66 -4.43 -14.79
N ASP A 124 -30.41 -4.83 -16.04
CA ASP A 124 -29.13 -5.46 -16.44
C ASP A 124 -27.95 -4.49 -16.26
N ALA A 125 -28.13 -3.21 -16.63
CA ALA A 125 -27.10 -2.19 -16.43
C ALA A 125 -26.74 -2.01 -14.95
N VAL A 126 -27.74 -1.87 -14.08
CA VAL A 126 -27.52 -1.71 -12.63
C VAL A 126 -26.86 -2.96 -12.03
N ARG A 127 -27.28 -4.17 -12.46
CA ARG A 127 -26.68 -5.42 -11.99
C ARG A 127 -25.20 -5.52 -12.35
N ARG A 128 -24.84 -5.17 -13.58
CA ARG A 128 -23.44 -5.20 -14.05
C ARG A 128 -22.58 -4.15 -13.34
N ASP A 129 -23.11 -2.95 -13.14
CA ASP A 129 -22.42 -1.87 -12.41
C ASP A 129 -22.12 -2.29 -10.96
N ARG A 130 -23.13 -2.81 -10.24
CA ARG A 130 -22.94 -3.35 -8.89
C ARG A 130 -21.95 -4.50 -8.80
N ALA A 131 -21.89 -5.35 -9.83
CA ALA A 131 -20.89 -6.42 -9.89
C ALA A 131 -19.47 -5.85 -10.01
N LEU A 132 -19.27 -4.78 -10.78
CA LEU A 132 -17.99 -4.09 -10.86
C LEU A 132 -17.62 -3.46 -9.52
N ASP A 133 -18.53 -2.72 -8.89
CA ASP A 133 -18.30 -2.10 -7.57
C ASP A 133 -17.96 -3.13 -6.49
N THR A 134 -18.70 -4.24 -6.48
CA THR A 134 -18.47 -5.32 -5.51
C THR A 134 -17.14 -6.02 -5.77
N PHE A 135 -16.79 -6.25 -7.04
CA PHE A 135 -15.49 -6.80 -7.40
C PHE A 135 -14.34 -5.89 -6.96
N GLU A 136 -14.44 -4.59 -7.22
CA GLU A 136 -13.45 -3.59 -6.78
C GLU A 136 -13.27 -3.63 -5.27
N ARG A 137 -14.37 -3.60 -4.51
CA ARG A 137 -14.32 -3.69 -3.04
C ARG A 137 -13.66 -4.97 -2.54
N VAL A 138 -13.95 -6.11 -3.16
CA VAL A 138 -13.32 -7.40 -2.80
C VAL A 138 -11.82 -7.36 -3.08
N GLN A 139 -11.41 -6.81 -4.23
CA GLN A 139 -10.01 -6.68 -4.61
C GLN A 139 -9.25 -5.72 -3.68
N GLU A 140 -9.86 -4.58 -3.32
CA GLU A 140 -9.29 -3.62 -2.36
C GLU A 140 -9.11 -4.26 -0.98
N SER A 141 -10.12 -4.98 -0.49
CA SER A 141 -10.05 -5.69 0.78
C SER A 141 -8.96 -6.77 0.77
N ALA A 142 -8.85 -7.54 -0.32
CA ALA A 142 -7.82 -8.57 -0.47
C ALA A 142 -6.40 -7.98 -0.53
N LEU A 143 -6.24 -6.83 -1.20
CA LEU A 143 -4.98 -6.09 -1.23
C LEU A 143 -4.60 -5.61 0.16
N HIS A 144 -5.53 -4.97 0.87
CA HIS A 144 -5.28 -4.47 2.23
C HIS A 144 -4.93 -5.59 3.21
N GLU A 145 -5.60 -6.75 3.12
CA GLU A 145 -5.26 -7.93 3.93
C GLU A 145 -3.85 -8.44 3.60
N LEU A 146 -3.50 -8.53 2.31
CA LEU A 146 -2.17 -8.94 1.87
C LEU A 146 -1.09 -7.97 2.39
N GLU A 147 -1.29 -6.67 2.26
CA GLU A 147 -0.38 -5.63 2.75
C GLU A 147 -0.20 -5.72 4.25
N THR A 148 -1.29 -5.87 5.01
CA THR A 148 -1.26 -6.02 6.47
C THR A 148 -0.47 -7.25 6.87
N ARG A 149 -0.76 -8.41 6.24
CA ARG A 149 -0.05 -9.66 6.49
C ARG A 149 1.44 -9.53 6.17
N LYS A 150 1.79 -8.97 5.01
CA LYS A 150 3.20 -8.82 4.60
C LYS A 150 3.95 -7.80 5.45
N ALA A 151 3.30 -6.73 5.89
CA ALA A 151 3.87 -5.79 6.85
C ALA A 151 4.16 -6.48 8.20
N GLN A 152 3.27 -7.37 8.66
CA GLN A 152 3.49 -8.17 9.87
C GLN A 152 4.65 -9.15 9.69
N ASP A 153 4.68 -9.91 8.58
CA ASP A 153 5.79 -10.83 8.25
C ASP A 153 7.13 -10.09 8.26
N ASN A 154 7.20 -8.92 7.62
CA ASN A 154 8.41 -8.09 7.57
C ASN A 154 8.86 -7.60 8.95
N ARG A 155 7.91 -7.21 9.82
CA ARG A 155 8.23 -6.83 11.21
C ARG A 155 8.79 -8.00 12.00
N GLN A 156 8.25 -9.21 11.80
CA GLN A 156 8.76 -10.40 12.46
C GLN A 156 10.19 -10.73 11.98
N ILE A 157 10.44 -10.70 10.68
CA ILE A 157 11.78 -10.90 10.10
C ILE A 157 12.77 -9.88 10.68
N GLN A 158 12.39 -8.60 10.77
CA GLN A 158 13.25 -7.58 11.35
C GLN A 158 13.58 -7.86 12.82
N ALA A 159 12.60 -8.27 13.61
CA ALA A 159 12.82 -8.63 15.02
C ALA A 159 13.75 -9.85 15.18
N GLU A 160 13.63 -10.84 14.30
CA GLU A 160 14.53 -11.99 14.27
C GLU A 160 15.96 -11.61 13.88
N LEU A 161 16.12 -10.73 12.89
CA LEU A 161 17.42 -10.17 12.51
C LEU A 161 18.06 -9.41 13.67
N ASP A 162 17.31 -8.52 14.32
CA ASP A 162 17.82 -7.72 15.44
C ASP A 162 18.28 -8.62 16.60
N ARG A 163 17.52 -9.70 16.89
CA ARG A 163 17.90 -10.70 17.90
C ARG A 163 19.20 -11.40 17.54
N LEU A 164 19.34 -11.88 16.30
CA LEU A 164 20.55 -12.57 15.84
C LEU A 164 21.77 -11.64 15.86
N VAL A 165 21.59 -10.39 15.42
CA VAL A 165 22.64 -9.37 15.47
C VAL A 165 23.08 -9.13 16.91
N ALA A 166 22.16 -8.95 17.85
CA ALA A 166 22.47 -8.75 19.26
C ALA A 166 23.23 -9.95 19.86
N GLU A 167 22.81 -11.18 19.54
CA GLU A 167 23.49 -12.41 19.98
C GLU A 167 24.93 -12.47 19.45
N HIS A 168 25.12 -12.23 18.15
CA HIS A 168 26.45 -12.25 17.55
C HIS A 168 27.35 -11.11 18.04
N GLN A 169 26.80 -9.92 18.26
CA GLN A 169 27.53 -8.81 18.87
C GLN A 169 27.98 -9.14 20.30
N ALA A 170 27.10 -9.72 21.12
CA ALA A 170 27.46 -10.15 22.48
C ALA A 170 28.57 -11.21 22.46
N ARG A 171 28.51 -12.17 21.53
CA ARG A 171 29.57 -13.17 21.34
C ARG A 171 30.90 -12.55 20.91
N MET A 172 30.88 -11.59 19.97
CA MET A 172 32.10 -10.87 19.58
C MET A 172 32.69 -10.09 20.76
N GLN A 173 31.85 -9.41 21.54
CA GLN A 173 32.30 -8.69 22.73
C GLN A 173 32.95 -9.62 23.74
N LYS A 174 32.30 -10.75 24.06
CA LYS A 174 32.86 -11.77 24.97
C LYS A 174 34.23 -12.27 24.48
N ASN A 175 34.36 -12.59 23.20
CA ASN A 175 35.63 -13.05 22.62
C ASN A 175 36.72 -11.98 22.76
N ASN A 176 36.38 -10.71 22.50
CA ASN A 176 37.32 -9.60 22.64
C ASN A 176 37.75 -9.40 24.10
N ASP A 177 36.82 -9.53 25.05
CA ASP A 177 37.09 -9.43 26.48
C ASP A 177 38.01 -10.57 26.96
N GLU A 178 37.80 -11.79 26.47
CA GLU A 178 38.67 -12.94 26.75
C GLU A 178 40.10 -12.71 26.22
N VAL A 179 40.23 -12.23 24.98
CA VAL A 179 41.53 -11.87 24.40
C VAL A 179 42.19 -10.73 25.19
N ALA A 180 41.43 -9.74 25.64
CA ALA A 180 41.95 -8.64 26.45
C ALA A 180 42.48 -9.13 27.81
N LYS A 181 41.74 -9.99 28.50
CA LYS A 181 42.14 -10.60 29.78
C LYS A 181 43.42 -11.42 29.66
N GLU A 182 43.53 -12.25 28.62
CA GLU A 182 44.75 -13.05 28.42
C GLU A 182 45.96 -12.18 28.06
N LYS A 183 45.76 -11.10 27.28
CA LYS A 183 46.81 -10.11 27.04
C LYS A 183 47.27 -9.44 28.33
N GLU A 184 46.35 -8.99 29.17
CA GLU A 184 46.67 -8.37 30.46
C GLU A 184 47.45 -9.34 31.36
N ARG A 185 46.99 -10.59 31.47
CA ARG A 185 47.69 -11.65 32.22
C ARG A 185 49.10 -11.87 31.70
N PHE A 186 49.27 -11.93 30.38
CA PHE A 186 50.58 -12.11 29.74
C PHE A 186 51.52 -10.92 30.01
N PHE A 187 51.05 -9.69 29.86
CA PHE A 187 51.85 -8.50 30.15
C PHE A 187 52.22 -8.41 31.64
N GLY A 188 51.30 -8.73 32.54
CA GLY A 188 51.55 -8.81 33.98
C GLY A 188 52.61 -9.88 34.33
N TRP A 189 52.57 -11.05 33.69
CA TRP A 189 53.60 -12.08 33.85
C TRP A 189 54.95 -11.61 33.30
N ARG A 190 54.97 -10.98 32.12
CA ARG A 190 56.21 -10.46 31.51
C ARG A 190 56.90 -9.43 32.41
N LEU A 191 56.15 -8.57 33.07
CA LEU A 191 56.69 -7.61 34.05
C LEU A 191 57.31 -8.33 35.26
N LYS A 192 56.61 -9.32 35.84
CA LYS A 192 57.14 -10.12 36.94
C LYS A 192 58.40 -10.88 36.54
N LYS A 193 58.40 -11.47 35.33
CA LYS A 193 59.56 -12.15 34.76
C LYS A 193 60.76 -11.20 34.66
N GLN A 194 60.57 -9.99 34.14
CA GLN A 194 61.65 -8.99 34.03
C GLN A 194 62.20 -8.59 35.40
N GLN A 195 61.34 -8.39 36.41
CA GLN A 195 61.78 -8.10 37.78
C GLN A 195 62.60 -9.24 38.37
N GLU A 196 62.21 -10.48 38.12
CA GLU A 196 62.94 -11.65 38.59
C GLU A 196 64.28 -11.84 37.85
N GLU A 197 64.29 -11.67 36.53
CA GLU A 197 65.52 -11.68 35.73
C GLU A 197 66.50 -10.60 36.20
N GLN A 198 66.01 -9.40 36.56
CA GLN A 198 66.84 -8.33 37.12
C GLN A 198 67.42 -8.70 38.48
N LYS A 199 66.63 -9.30 39.39
CA LYS A 199 67.14 -9.77 40.69
C LYS A 199 68.19 -10.85 40.53
N ILE A 200 67.96 -11.82 39.64
CA ILE A 200 68.91 -12.89 39.35
C ILE A 200 70.18 -12.29 38.73
N TYR A 201 70.04 -11.35 37.79
CA TYR A 201 71.17 -10.64 37.21
C TYR A 201 72.01 -9.96 38.32
N GLU A 202 71.39 -9.16 39.18
CA GLU A 202 72.07 -8.49 40.29
C GLU A 202 72.77 -9.48 41.22
N ALA A 203 72.11 -10.58 41.59
CA ALA A 203 72.69 -11.62 42.42
C ALA A 203 73.91 -12.30 41.77
N VAL A 204 73.83 -12.65 40.48
CA VAL A 204 74.90 -13.32 39.73
C VAL A 204 76.07 -12.38 39.46
N SER A 205 75.82 -11.07 39.35
CA SER A 205 76.86 -10.05 39.06
C SER A 205 77.97 -9.99 40.12
N TYR A 206 77.70 -10.42 41.36
CA TYR A 206 78.72 -10.50 42.41
C TYR A 206 79.65 -11.70 42.28
N PHE A 207 79.27 -12.72 41.49
CA PHE A 207 80.00 -13.98 41.39
C PHE A 207 80.68 -14.20 40.02
N VAL A 208 80.33 -13.41 38.99
CA VAL A 208 80.83 -13.60 37.62
C VAL A 208 81.14 -12.25 36.96
N THR A 209 82.29 -12.14 36.28
CA THR A 209 82.74 -10.91 35.59
C THR A 209 81.92 -10.60 34.33
N GLU A 210 81.37 -11.62 33.65
CA GLU A 210 80.41 -11.48 32.54
C GLU A 210 79.12 -12.24 32.87
N ASN A 211 78.01 -11.51 33.00
CA ASN A 211 76.75 -12.10 33.45
C ASN A 211 75.95 -12.69 32.27
N PRO A 212 75.63 -14.00 32.26
CA PRO A 212 74.93 -14.64 31.15
C PRO A 212 73.41 -14.36 31.12
N ILE A 213 72.85 -13.72 32.16
CA ILE A 213 71.41 -13.44 32.22
C ILE A 213 71.10 -12.20 31.37
N THR A 214 70.27 -12.39 30.35
CA THR A 214 69.80 -11.28 29.52
C THR A 214 68.69 -10.53 30.26
N THR A 215 69.05 -9.51 31.06
CA THR A 215 68.07 -8.46 31.40
C THR A 215 67.75 -7.74 30.10
N SER A 216 66.48 -7.64 29.75
CA SER A 216 66.01 -6.98 28.52
C SER A 216 66.20 -5.45 28.51
N GLY A 217 67.16 -4.94 29.29
CA GLY A 217 67.45 -3.52 29.51
C GLY A 217 68.92 -3.18 29.75
N HIS A 218 69.89 -4.08 29.51
CA HIS A 218 71.29 -3.65 29.47
C HIS A 218 71.57 -2.94 28.13
N PRO A 219 72.01 -1.66 28.13
CA PRO A 219 72.54 -1.05 26.94
C PRO A 219 73.81 -1.82 26.58
N THR A 220 73.77 -2.46 25.42
CA THR A 220 74.98 -2.98 24.77
C THR A 220 75.91 -1.78 24.57
N GLU A 221 77.03 -1.77 25.29
CA GLU A 221 78.09 -0.78 25.15
C GLU A 221 78.53 -0.75 23.67
N PRO A 222 78.50 0.41 22.99
CA PRO A 222 78.89 0.47 21.59
C PRO A 222 80.40 0.19 21.46
N PRO A 223 80.83 -0.57 20.44
CA PRO A 223 82.23 -0.92 20.26
C PRO A 223 83.11 0.33 20.07
N PRO A 224 84.37 0.32 20.55
CA PRO A 224 85.25 1.48 20.49
C PRO A 224 85.51 1.87 19.02
N SER A 225 85.13 3.10 18.68
CA SER A 225 85.41 3.70 17.38
C SER A 225 86.91 3.93 17.23
N THR A 226 87.54 3.18 16.34
CA THR A 226 88.90 3.44 15.86
C THR A 226 88.94 4.82 15.17
N LYS A 227 89.69 5.76 15.76
CA LYS A 227 90.02 7.05 15.16
C LYS A 227 90.76 6.84 13.83
N PRO A 228 90.39 7.52 12.73
CA PRO A 228 91.29 7.64 11.59
C PRO A 228 92.39 8.65 11.92
N GLN A 229 93.64 8.17 11.91
CA GLN A 229 94.82 9.03 11.93
C GLN A 229 94.94 9.78 10.59
N GLY A 230 95.15 11.09 10.70
CA GLY A 230 96.19 11.77 9.93
C GLY A 230 95.86 12.12 8.49
N ALA A 231 95.17 13.26 8.32
CA ALA A 231 95.33 14.09 7.15
C ALA A 231 96.66 14.86 7.21
N LYS A 232 97.40 14.89 6.09
CA LYS A 232 98.13 16.02 5.46
C LYS A 232 99.37 15.55 4.69
N PRO A 233 99.93 16.39 3.80
CA PRO A 233 99.32 17.40 2.93
C PRO A 233 99.45 17.07 1.43
#